data_AF-A0A1H0FZR2-F1
#
_entry.id   AF-A0A1H0FZR2-F1
#
_cell.length_a   1.000
_cell.length_b   1.000
_cell.length_c   1.000
_cell.angle_alpha   90.00
_cell.angle_beta   90.00
_cell.angle_gamma   90.00
#
_symmetry.space_group_name_H-M   'P 1'
#
loop_
_entity.id
_entity.type
_entity.pdbx_description
1 polymer ?
#
loop_
_entity_poly.entity_id
_entity_poly.type
_entity_poly.pdbx_seq_one_letter_code
_entity_poly.pdbx_strand_id
1 'polypeptide(L)'
;MEDWKAGLRAELRAIEIANGDAAMAQLPSLLRRLRSHEAALGGNPILALYRRWRIRSLSRAVADARWHAEQGRAARLGGLDPRL
;
A
#
# COMPACT_ATOMS: atom_id res chain seq x y z
N MET A 1 16.21 27.32 16.62
CA MET A 1 15.28 27.25 15.46
C MET A 1 15.52 26.02 14.58
N GLU A 2 16.57 25.21 14.83
CA GLU A 2 16.78 23.90 14.16
C GLU A 2 15.97 22.76 14.79
N ASP A 3 15.73 22.81 16.11
CA ASP A 3 15.05 21.73 16.84
C ASP A 3 13.62 21.47 16.35
N TRP A 4 12.90 22.51 15.92
CA TRP A 4 11.53 22.33 15.42
C TRP A 4 11.51 21.56 14.09
N LYS A 5 12.49 21.79 13.20
CA LYS A 5 12.59 21.07 11.92
C LYS A 5 13.02 19.62 12.13
N ALA A 6 13.91 19.39 13.09
CA ALA A 6 14.32 18.04 13.48
C ALA A 6 13.15 17.26 14.09
N GLY A 7 12.37 17.90 14.98
CA GLY A 7 11.14 17.34 15.54
C GLY A 7 10.10 16.99 14.49
N LEU A 8 9.79 17.93 13.57
CA LEU A 8 8.85 17.67 12.48
C LEU A 8 9.28 16.51 11.59
N ARG A 9 10.57 16.41 11.24
CA ARG A 9 11.09 15.28 10.45
C ARG A 9 10.98 13.95 11.20
N ALA A 10 11.17 13.95 12.52
CA ALA A 10 10.99 12.75 13.32
C ALA A 10 9.52 12.30 13.35
N GLU A 11 8.58 13.25 13.46
CA GLU A 11 7.13 12.97 13.40
C GLU A 11 6.71 12.43 12.03
N LEU A 12 7.11 13.08 10.93
CA LEU A 12 6.82 12.62 9.57
C LEU A 12 7.37 11.20 9.34
N ARG A 13 8.57 10.91 9.86
CA ARG A 13 9.15 9.57 9.80
C ARG A 13 8.32 8.57 10.58
N ALA A 14 7.85 8.91 11.78
CA ALA A 14 6.99 8.03 12.56
C ALA A 14 5.68 7.71 11.82
N ILE A 15 5.09 8.69 11.13
CA ILE A 15 3.89 8.52 10.31
C ILE A 15 4.18 7.55 9.14
N GLU A 16 5.26 7.75 8.39
CA GLU A 16 5.61 6.87 7.27
C GLU A 16 5.89 5.43 7.73
N ILE A 17 6.55 5.26 8.87
CA ILE A 17 6.76 3.92 9.47
C ILE A 17 5.42 3.26 9.82
N ALA A 18 4.53 3.99 10.50
CA ALA A 18 3.21 3.47 10.87
C ALA A 18 2.35 3.12 9.65
N ASN A 19 2.37 3.96 8.62
CA ASN A 19 1.69 3.71 7.36
C ASN A 19 2.24 2.47 6.65
N GLY A 20 3.57 2.32 6.60
CA GLY A 20 4.21 1.15 6.02
C GLY A 20 3.89 -0.14 6.76
N ASP A 21 3.82 -0.11 8.09
CA ASP A 21 3.44 -1.27 8.90
C ASP A 21 1.99 -1.68 8.69
N ALA A 22 1.07 -0.70 8.66
CA ALA A 22 -0.33 -0.95 8.33
C ALA A 22 -0.47 -1.56 6.92
N ALA A 23 0.27 -1.03 5.94
CA ALA A 23 0.26 -1.54 4.58
C ALA A 23 0.82 -2.98 4.48
N MET A 24 1.93 -3.26 5.17
CA MET A 24 2.52 -4.59 5.26
C MET A 24 1.58 -5.61 5.89
N ALA A 25 0.84 -5.22 6.95
CA ALA A 25 -0.14 -6.10 7.59
C ALA A 25 -1.32 -6.45 6.66
N GLN A 26 -1.73 -5.52 5.78
CA GLN A 26 -2.86 -5.72 4.87
C GLN A 26 -2.50 -6.49 3.58
N LEU A 27 -1.24 -6.40 3.15
CA LEU A 27 -0.71 -6.94 1.90
C LEU A 27 -1.05 -8.43 1.65
N PRO A 28 -0.86 -9.36 2.60
CA PRO A 28 -1.19 -10.77 2.39
C PRO A 28 -2.68 -10.99 2.08
N SER A 29 -3.56 -10.27 2.78
CA SER A 29 -5.01 -10.35 2.57
C SER A 29 -5.41 -9.83 1.18
N LEU A 30 -4.84 -8.70 0.75
CA LEU A 30 -5.08 -8.13 -0.58
C LEU A 30 -4.62 -9.08 -1.69
N LEU A 31 -3.41 -9.65 -1.56
CA LEU A 31 -2.88 -10.62 -2.53
C LEU A 31 -3.75 -11.88 -2.62
N ARG A 32 -4.21 -12.40 -1.47
CA ARG A 32 -5.13 -13.55 -1.44
C ARG A 32 -6.43 -13.23 -2.17
N ARG A 33 -7.05 -12.08 -1.89
CA ARG A 33 -8.30 -11.66 -2.56
C ARG A 33 -8.10 -11.49 -4.06
N LEU A 34 -7.01 -10.86 -4.48
CA LEU A 34 -6.69 -10.69 -5.90
C LEU A 34 -6.60 -12.05 -6.61
N ARG A 35 -5.80 -12.98 -6.05
CA ARG A 35 -5.66 -14.34 -6.59
C ARG A 35 -7.00 -15.08 -6.66
N SER A 36 -7.85 -14.97 -5.64
CA SER A 36 -9.17 -15.59 -5.66
C SER A 36 -10.07 -15.03 -6.78
N HIS A 37 -9.99 -13.73 -7.05
CA HIS A 37 -10.75 -13.13 -8.15
C HIS A 37 -10.18 -13.46 -9.52
N GLU A 38 -8.85 -13.53 -9.66
CA GLU A 38 -8.18 -13.97 -10.89
C GLU A 38 -8.50 -15.43 -11.23
N ALA A 39 -8.46 -16.33 -10.24
CA ALA A 39 -8.82 -17.74 -10.42
C ALA A 39 -10.30 -17.94 -10.77
N ALA A 40 -11.16 -16.97 -10.45
CA ALA A 40 -12.58 -17.00 -10.76
C ALA A 40 -12.94 -16.23 -12.05
N LEU A 41 -11.95 -15.89 -12.89
CA LEU A 41 -12.16 -15.46 -14.28
C LEU A 41 -12.58 -16.66 -15.14
N GLY A 42 -13.64 -16.49 -15.93
CA GLY A 42 -14.20 -17.57 -16.78
C GLY A 42 -15.60 -18.04 -16.40
N GLY A 43 -16.19 -17.45 -15.35
CA GLY A 43 -17.61 -17.66 -14.99
C GLY A 43 -18.59 -16.77 -15.76
N ASN A 44 -19.82 -16.65 -15.22
CA ASN A 44 -20.96 -15.95 -15.84
C ASN A 44 -20.57 -14.63 -16.57
N PRO A 45 -20.85 -14.51 -17.88
CA PRO A 45 -20.49 -13.35 -18.70
C PRO A 45 -21.12 -12.04 -18.22
N ILE A 46 -22.27 -12.09 -17.54
CA ILE A 46 -22.92 -10.90 -16.95
C ILE A 46 -22.01 -10.26 -15.88
N LEU A 47 -21.26 -11.07 -15.13
CA LEU A 47 -20.37 -10.59 -14.08
C LEU A 47 -18.94 -10.29 -14.58
N ALA A 48 -18.65 -10.51 -15.87
CA ALA A 48 -17.31 -10.38 -16.40
C ALA A 48 -16.76 -8.95 -16.26
N LEU A 49 -17.59 -7.94 -16.50
CA LEU A 49 -17.19 -6.54 -16.38
C LEU A 49 -16.88 -6.16 -14.92
N TYR A 50 -17.76 -6.55 -13.99
CA TYR A 50 -17.55 -6.35 -12.55
C TYR A 50 -16.27 -7.04 -12.06
N ARG A 51 -16.03 -8.29 -12.47
CA ARG A 51 -14.83 -9.03 -12.08
C ARG A 51 -13.55 -8.37 -12.59
N ARG A 52 -13.53 -7.94 -13.86
CA ARG A 52 -12.39 -7.20 -14.44
C ARG A 52 -12.12 -5.89 -13.69
N TRP A 53 -13.18 -5.12 -13.40
CA TRP A 53 -13.05 -3.91 -12.59
C TRP A 53 -12.51 -4.22 -11.19
N ARG A 54 -13.03 -5.26 -10.55
CA ARG A 54 -12.63 -5.66 -9.19
C ARG A 54 -11.16 -6.09 -9.13
N ILE A 55 -10.70 -6.87 -10.09
CA ILE A 55 -9.29 -7.29 -10.21
C ILE A 55 -8.41 -6.06 -10.41
N ARG A 56 -8.78 -5.13 -11.30
CA ARG A 56 -8.01 -3.90 -11.52
C ARG A 56 -7.96 -3.00 -10.29
N SER A 57 -9.07 -2.87 -9.56
CA SER A 57 -9.15 -2.13 -8.30
C SER A 57 -8.28 -2.77 -7.21
N LEU A 58 -8.33 -4.10 -7.05
CA LEU A 58 -7.48 -4.82 -6.09
C LEU A 58 -5.99 -4.74 -6.46
N SER A 59 -5.66 -4.81 -7.76
CA SER A 59 -4.29 -4.67 -8.24
C SER A 59 -3.72 -3.29 -7.90
N ARG A 60 -4.51 -2.23 -8.03
CA ARG A 60 -4.14 -0.87 -7.59
C ARG A 60 -3.90 -0.82 -6.09
N ALA A 61 -4.84 -1.34 -5.29
CA ALA A 61 -4.69 -1.37 -3.84
C ALA A 61 -3.44 -2.16 -3.39
N VAL A 62 -3.08 -3.24 -4.08
CA VAL A 62 -1.83 -3.98 -3.84
C VAL A 62 -0.61 -3.12 -4.19
N ALA A 63 -0.63 -2.39 -5.31
CA ALA A 63 0.47 -1.51 -5.70
C ALA A 63 0.65 -0.37 -4.68
N ASP A 64 -0.43 0.27 -4.25
CA ASP A 64 -0.41 1.33 -3.24
C ASP A 64 0.11 0.80 -1.89
N ALA A 65 -0.36 -0.37 -1.45
CA ALA A 65 0.13 -0.99 -0.22
C ALA A 65 1.63 -1.34 -0.30
N ARG A 66 2.12 -1.83 -1.46
CA ARG A 66 3.56 -2.07 -1.66
C ARG A 66 4.37 -0.79 -1.62
N TRP A 67 3.85 0.28 -2.22
CA TRP A 67 4.48 1.59 -2.17
C TRP A 67 4.62 2.05 -0.71
N HIS A 68 3.53 2.12 0.05
CA HIS A 68 3.58 2.54 1.46
C HIS A 68 4.48 1.64 2.32
N ALA A 69 4.49 0.32 2.09
CA ALA A 69 5.40 -0.59 2.76
C ALA A 69 6.88 -0.24 2.53
N GLU A 70 7.25 0.07 1.28
CA GLU A 70 8.62 0.46 0.95
C GLU A 70 8.96 1.85 1.51
N GLN A 71 8.01 2.79 1.51
CA GLN A 71 8.21 4.10 2.15
C GLN A 71 8.45 3.96 3.65
N GLY A 72 7.68 3.12 4.36
CA GLY A 72 7.93 2.84 5.77
C GLY A 72 9.28 2.15 6.02
N ARG A 73 9.74 1.31 5.08
CA ARG A 73 11.09 0.72 5.13
C ARG A 73 12.18 1.77 4.96
N ALA A 74 12.04 2.66 3.99
CA ALA A 74 12.96 3.78 3.78
C ALA A 74 12.97 4.72 4.99
N ALA A 75 11.80 4.98 5.59
CA ALA A 75 11.63 5.76 6.81
C ALA A 75 12.40 5.18 7.99
N ARG A 76 12.39 3.85 8.17
CA ARG A 76 13.22 3.17 9.19
C ARG A 76 14.71 3.35 8.97
N LEU A 77 15.16 3.40 7.72
CA LEU A 77 16.57 3.61 7.37
C LEU A 77 16.98 5.09 7.43
N GLY A 78 16.09 5.97 7.88
CA GLY A 78 16.33 7.40 8.04
C GLY A 78 15.97 8.24 6.82
N GLY A 79 15.52 7.62 5.72
CA GLY A 79 15.00 8.31 4.54
C GLY A 79 13.61 8.90 4.77
N LEU A 80 13.24 9.90 3.99
CA LEU A 80 11.87 10.38 3.84
C LEU A 80 11.67 10.66 2.36
N ASP A 81 10.46 10.46 1.83
CA ASP A 81 10.18 10.90 0.46
C ASP A 81 10.42 12.42 0.38
N PRO A 82 11.28 12.90 -0.52
CA PRO A 82 11.50 14.34 -0.67
C PRO A 82 10.26 15.09 -1.20
N ARG A 83 9.18 14.39 -1.57
CA ARG A 83 7.90 14.97 -1.97
C ARG A 83 6.91 15.19 -0.82
N LEU A 84 7.23 14.73 0.39
CA LEU A 84 6.48 14.99 1.64
C LEU A 84 6.99 16.27 2.30
#